data_AF-A0A379ZAD1-F1
#
_entry.id   AF-A0A379ZAD1-F1
#
_cell.length_a   1.000
_cell.length_b   1.000
_cell.length_c   1.000
_cell.angle_alpha   90.00
_cell.angle_beta   90.00
_cell.angle_gamma   90.00
#
_symmetry.space_group_name_H-M   'P 1'
#
loop_
_entity.id
_entity.type
_entity.pdbx_description
1 polymer ?
#
loop_
_entity_poly.entity_id
_entity_poly.type
_entity_poly.pdbx_seq_one_letter_code
_entity_poly.pdbx_strand_id
1 'polypeptide(L)'
;MSFKYIWGKLKNLYISYWIVLFIFVPIGIIFFPGERYSLSPSLFLENLMGIKSTYNSEWWFFKLYVLYVLSLPLLSRLNIGPLLGLLFLAALCGKGLQYVGWAPEVLIEYCTWLLPFGFGMVFGRSQKMPPNSWLVKLIAILSRTHPLILLMVTVAVFIVAHNPGLLLVTPLFIIALMNTADGLGSRVNRIVGELGKHSMYMWLTHSFYCYYFTQKLIFAPRYTPLILLLLIAVSYLTSLVLSRIELAVKGGVRA
;
A
#
# COMPACT_ATOMS: atom_id res chain seq x y z
N MET A 1 -12.89 14.20 10.76
CA MET A 1 -12.22 14.37 9.45
C MET A 1 -13.23 14.98 8.47
N SER A 2 -12.87 15.99 7.69
CA SER A 2 -13.81 16.69 6.78
C SER A 2 -13.93 15.97 5.43
N PHE A 3 -15.12 16.03 4.80
CA PHE A 3 -15.36 15.52 3.44
C PHE A 3 -14.37 16.10 2.41
N LYS A 4 -13.98 17.37 2.56
CA LYS A 4 -12.98 18.05 1.73
C LYS A 4 -11.61 17.34 1.74
N TYR A 5 -11.22 16.80 2.90
CA TYR A 5 -9.94 16.08 3.03
C TYR A 5 -9.95 14.76 2.25
N ILE A 6 -11.06 14.02 2.33
CA ILE A 6 -11.23 12.73 1.67
C ILE A 6 -11.26 12.91 0.16
N TRP A 7 -12.05 13.86 -0.32
CA TRP A 7 -12.08 14.21 -1.73
C TRP A 7 -10.70 14.62 -2.25
N GLY A 8 -9.95 15.43 -1.49
CA GLY A 8 -8.58 15.79 -1.83
C GLY A 8 -7.64 14.59 -1.95
N LYS A 9 -7.71 13.63 -1.01
CA LYS A 9 -6.92 12.39 -1.07
C LYS A 9 -7.28 11.54 -2.28
N LEU A 10 -8.57 11.30 -2.52
CA LEU A 10 -9.04 10.51 -3.65
C LEU A 10 -8.67 11.16 -4.97
N LYS A 11 -8.88 12.48 -5.12
CA LYS A 11 -8.47 13.22 -6.32
C LYS A 11 -6.98 13.05 -6.61
N ASN A 12 -6.13 13.22 -5.61
CA ASN A 12 -4.68 13.04 -5.79
C ASN A 12 -4.32 11.61 -6.18
N LEU A 13 -4.92 10.61 -5.52
CA LEU A 13 -4.72 9.20 -5.82
C LEU A 13 -5.09 8.86 -7.28
N TYR A 14 -6.27 9.30 -7.73
CA TYR A 14 -6.75 9.07 -9.09
C TYR A 14 -5.92 9.81 -10.14
N ILE A 15 -5.45 11.03 -9.87
CA ILE A 15 -4.55 11.75 -10.78
C ILE A 15 -3.26 10.94 -10.98
N SER A 16 -2.60 10.50 -9.89
CA SER A 16 -1.38 9.71 -10.00
C SER A 16 -1.63 8.39 -10.75
N TYR A 17 -2.75 7.73 -10.46
CA TYR A 17 -3.17 6.52 -11.14
C TYR A 17 -3.36 6.72 -12.65
N TRP A 18 -4.13 7.75 -13.04
CA TRP A 18 -4.41 8.04 -14.43
C TRP A 18 -3.17 8.45 -15.21
N ILE A 19 -2.24 9.21 -14.61
CA ILE A 19 -0.97 9.52 -15.25
C ILE A 19 -0.22 8.24 -15.62
N VAL A 20 -0.14 7.27 -14.69
CA VAL A 20 0.51 5.99 -14.99
C VAL A 20 -0.28 5.22 -16.04
N LEU A 21 -1.61 5.15 -15.91
CA LEU A 21 -2.48 4.44 -16.85
C LEU A 21 -2.31 4.98 -18.28
N PHE A 22 -2.40 6.28 -18.48
CA PHE A 22 -2.31 6.92 -19.81
C PHE A 22 -0.90 6.92 -20.41
N ILE A 23 0.14 6.61 -19.64
CA ILE A 23 1.51 6.46 -20.16
C ILE A 23 1.85 4.99 -20.39
N PHE A 24 1.68 4.15 -19.36
CA PHE A 24 2.15 2.77 -19.37
C PHE A 24 1.22 1.84 -20.15
N VAL A 25 -0.09 2.06 -20.15
CA VAL A 25 -1.01 1.19 -20.91
C VAL A 25 -0.80 1.33 -22.42
N PRO A 26 -0.68 2.54 -23.00
CA PRO A 26 -0.33 2.68 -24.42
C PRO A 26 1.01 2.08 -24.79
N ILE A 27 2.04 2.24 -23.94
CA ILE A 27 3.34 1.57 -24.13
C ILE A 27 3.15 0.05 -24.17
N GLY A 28 2.35 -0.49 -23.24
CA GLY A 28 2.00 -1.91 -23.21
C GLY A 28 1.29 -2.38 -24.48
N ILE A 29 0.31 -1.63 -24.98
CA ILE A 29 -0.41 -1.94 -26.22
C ILE A 29 0.54 -1.97 -27.43
N ILE A 30 1.46 -1.01 -27.53
CA ILE A 30 2.34 -0.86 -28.71
C ILE A 30 3.49 -1.87 -28.70
N PHE A 31 4.18 -2.03 -27.56
CA PHE A 31 5.42 -2.80 -27.49
C PHE A 31 5.24 -4.22 -26.93
N PHE A 32 4.15 -4.48 -26.21
CA PHE A 32 3.89 -5.76 -25.54
C PHE A 32 2.45 -6.24 -25.78
N PRO A 33 1.98 -6.31 -27.06
CA PRO A 33 0.60 -6.68 -27.36
C PRO A 33 0.28 -8.09 -26.83
N GLY A 34 -0.91 -8.25 -26.27
CA GLY A 34 -1.40 -9.52 -25.73
C GLY A 34 -2.75 -9.36 -25.05
N GLU A 35 -3.32 -10.45 -24.53
CA GLU A 35 -4.66 -10.48 -23.93
C GLU A 35 -4.85 -9.44 -22.80
N ARG A 36 -3.76 -9.16 -22.08
CA ARG A 36 -3.69 -8.15 -21.01
C ARG A 36 -4.06 -6.75 -21.49
N TYR A 37 -3.64 -6.38 -22.70
CA TYR A 37 -3.82 -5.05 -23.28
C TYR A 37 -4.97 -5.04 -24.29
N SER A 38 -6.08 -5.70 -23.94
CA SER A 38 -7.30 -5.70 -24.74
C SER A 38 -7.87 -4.28 -24.89
N LEU A 39 -8.28 -3.97 -26.13
CA LEU A 39 -8.85 -2.67 -26.54
C LEU A 39 -10.36 -2.58 -26.30
N SER A 40 -10.95 -3.53 -25.56
CA SER A 40 -12.37 -3.49 -25.22
C SER A 40 -12.70 -2.21 -24.42
N PRO A 41 -13.67 -1.38 -24.87
CA PRO A 41 -14.03 -0.15 -24.17
C PRO A 41 -14.53 -0.38 -22.74
N SER A 42 -15.28 -1.46 -22.50
CA SER A 42 -15.78 -1.79 -21.16
C SER A 42 -14.64 -2.12 -20.20
N LEU A 43 -13.67 -2.92 -20.65
CA LEU A 43 -12.49 -3.27 -19.87
C LEU A 43 -11.65 -2.03 -19.58
N PHE A 44 -11.47 -1.15 -20.56
CA PHE A 44 -10.75 0.10 -20.38
C PHE A 44 -11.43 0.97 -19.32
N LEU A 45 -12.75 1.14 -19.36
CA LEU A 45 -13.50 1.92 -18.37
C LEU A 45 -13.40 1.31 -16.96
N GLU A 46 -13.50 -0.01 -16.84
CA GLU A 46 -13.34 -0.70 -15.54
C GLU A 46 -11.94 -0.51 -14.95
N ASN A 47 -10.90 -0.53 -15.78
CA ASN A 47 -9.53 -0.22 -15.35
C ASN A 47 -9.38 1.28 -15.07
N LEU A 48 -9.96 2.17 -15.87
CA LEU A 48 -9.91 3.62 -15.67
C LEU A 48 -10.50 4.03 -14.32
N MET A 49 -11.58 3.38 -13.88
CA MET A 49 -12.17 3.56 -12.56
C MET A 49 -11.38 2.88 -11.42
N GLY A 50 -10.42 2.02 -11.75
CA GLY A 50 -9.65 1.23 -10.81
C GLY A 50 -10.43 0.05 -10.20
N ILE A 51 -11.51 -0.38 -10.85
CA ILE A 51 -12.34 -1.52 -10.42
C ILE A 51 -11.65 -2.84 -10.79
N LYS A 52 -11.14 -2.90 -12.02
CA LYS A 52 -10.29 -4.00 -12.48
C LYS A 52 -8.83 -3.58 -12.55
N SER A 53 -7.96 -4.57 -12.41
CA SER A 53 -6.51 -4.41 -12.41
C SER A 53 -5.91 -5.26 -13.54
N THR A 54 -6.59 -5.32 -14.68
CA THR A 54 -6.21 -6.20 -15.80
C THR A 54 -4.89 -5.77 -16.41
N TYR A 55 -4.69 -4.46 -16.63
CA TYR A 55 -3.44 -3.94 -17.20
C TYR A 55 -2.24 -4.18 -16.28
N ASN A 56 -2.45 -4.15 -14.96
CA ASN A 56 -1.42 -4.43 -13.96
C ASN A 56 -2.05 -5.06 -12.73
N SER A 57 -1.78 -6.35 -12.49
CA SER A 57 -2.42 -7.11 -11.41
C SER A 57 -2.05 -6.60 -10.02
N GLU A 58 -0.88 -5.98 -9.87
CA GLU A 58 -0.44 -5.39 -8.59
C GLU A 58 -1.25 -4.15 -8.18
N TRP A 59 -2.14 -3.66 -9.05
CA TRP A 59 -3.10 -2.62 -8.70
C TRP A 59 -4.34 -3.15 -7.98
N TRP A 60 -4.42 -4.45 -7.67
CA TRP A 60 -5.55 -5.07 -6.96
C TRP A 60 -5.93 -4.33 -5.66
N PHE A 61 -4.95 -3.74 -4.97
CA PHE A 61 -5.16 -3.00 -3.73
C PHE A 61 -5.74 -1.59 -3.94
N PHE A 62 -5.73 -1.05 -5.17
CA PHE A 62 -6.19 0.30 -5.47
C PHE A 62 -7.66 0.53 -5.07
N LYS A 63 -8.55 -0.38 -5.49
CA LYS A 63 -9.98 -0.34 -5.11
C LYS A 63 -10.17 -0.37 -3.60
N LEU A 64 -9.38 -1.21 -2.90
CA LEU A 64 -9.46 -1.34 -1.44
C LEU A 64 -9.00 -0.07 -0.75
N TYR A 65 -7.92 0.56 -1.23
CA TYR A 65 -7.45 1.84 -0.72
C TYR A 65 -8.51 2.94 -0.87
N VAL A 66 -9.20 3.03 -2.01
CA VAL A 66 -10.32 3.96 -2.21
C VAL A 66 -11.41 3.72 -1.16
N LEU A 67 -11.84 2.47 -0.98
CA LEU A 67 -12.84 2.10 0.04
C LEU A 67 -12.38 2.47 1.45
N TYR A 68 -11.11 2.22 1.80
CA TYR A 68 -10.58 2.57 3.12
C TYR A 68 -10.55 4.07 3.37
N VAL A 69 -10.18 4.87 2.37
CA VAL A 69 -10.21 6.34 2.45
C VAL A 69 -11.65 6.83 2.64
N LEU A 70 -12.62 6.21 1.97
CA LEU A 70 -14.05 6.50 2.15
C LEU A 70 -14.58 6.08 3.52
N SER A 71 -14.00 5.05 4.14
CA SER A 71 -14.35 4.59 5.50
C SER A 71 -13.75 5.45 6.62
N LEU A 72 -12.74 6.29 6.33
CA LEU A 72 -12.10 7.15 7.33
C LEU A 72 -13.03 8.05 8.14
N PRO A 73 -14.10 8.69 7.60
CA PRO A 73 -15.08 9.45 8.40
C PRO A 73 -15.67 8.66 9.55
N LEU A 74 -15.94 7.38 9.33
CA LEU A 74 -16.57 6.49 10.29
C LEU A 74 -15.54 5.98 11.28
N LEU A 75 -14.44 5.39 10.77
CA LEU A 75 -13.36 4.84 11.58
C LEU A 75 -12.73 5.90 12.48
N SER A 76 -12.59 7.13 11.98
CA SER A 76 -11.98 8.22 12.75
C SER A 76 -12.84 8.74 13.91
N ARG A 77 -14.14 8.43 13.95
CA ARG A 77 -15.02 8.81 15.07
C ARG A 77 -14.96 7.83 16.23
N LEU A 78 -14.42 6.63 16.02
CA LEU A 78 -14.35 5.60 17.05
C LEU A 78 -13.19 5.86 18.02
N ASN A 79 -13.42 5.58 19.30
CA ASN A 79 -12.36 5.48 20.30
C ASN A 79 -11.48 4.24 20.03
N ILE A 80 -10.29 4.20 20.62
CA ILE A 80 -9.27 3.18 20.31
C ILE A 80 -9.75 1.74 20.57
N GLY A 81 -10.49 1.51 21.67
CA GLY A 81 -11.02 0.19 22.03
C GLY A 81 -12.06 -0.30 21.02
N PRO A 82 -13.17 0.44 20.79
CA PRO A 82 -14.15 0.10 19.77
C PRO A 82 -13.56 0.00 18.35
N LEU A 83 -12.59 0.85 18.01
CA LEU A 83 -11.87 0.76 16.74
C LEU A 83 -11.16 -0.58 16.63
N LEU A 84 -10.33 -0.96 17.61
CA LEU A 84 -9.65 -2.26 17.61
C LEU A 84 -10.65 -3.41 17.53
N GLY A 85 -11.73 -3.38 18.33
CA GLY A 85 -12.79 -4.38 18.29
C GLY A 85 -13.40 -4.53 16.89
N LEU A 86 -13.74 -3.41 16.24
CA LEU A 86 -14.26 -3.39 14.87
C LEU A 86 -13.25 -3.96 13.86
N LEU A 87 -11.97 -3.59 13.97
CA LEU A 87 -10.93 -4.06 13.06
C LEU A 87 -10.71 -5.57 13.15
N PHE A 88 -10.67 -6.12 14.38
CA PHE A 88 -10.57 -7.56 14.60
C PHE A 88 -11.83 -8.30 14.14
N LEU A 89 -13.02 -7.76 14.45
CA LEU A 89 -14.28 -8.33 13.99
C LEU A 89 -14.36 -8.35 12.46
N ALA A 90 -13.96 -7.26 11.79
CA ALA A 90 -13.92 -7.20 10.33
C ALA A 90 -12.99 -8.26 9.75
N ALA A 91 -11.78 -8.45 10.32
CA ALA A 91 -10.87 -9.49 9.87
C ALA A 91 -11.45 -10.91 10.04
N LEU A 92 -12.11 -11.19 11.16
CA LEU A 92 -12.80 -12.46 11.41
C LEU A 92 -13.96 -12.66 10.44
N CYS A 93 -14.78 -11.63 10.22
CA CYS A 93 -15.87 -11.66 9.23
C CYS A 93 -15.33 -11.90 7.82
N GLY A 94 -14.26 -11.23 7.42
CA GLY A 94 -13.62 -11.43 6.12
C GLY A 94 -13.21 -12.89 5.91
N LYS A 95 -12.58 -13.50 6.93
CA LYS A 95 -12.20 -14.93 6.89
C LYS A 95 -13.40 -15.87 6.91
N GLY A 96 -14.42 -15.57 7.70
CA GLY A 96 -15.68 -16.32 7.70
C GLY A 96 -16.34 -16.30 6.32
N LEU A 97 -16.50 -15.12 5.73
CA LEU A 97 -17.09 -14.95 4.40
C LEU A 97 -16.29 -15.66 3.31
N GLN A 98 -14.95 -15.68 3.41
CA GLN A 98 -14.08 -16.44 2.52
C GLN A 98 -14.40 -17.95 2.54
N TYR A 99 -14.75 -18.49 3.71
CA TYR A 99 -15.07 -19.91 3.87
C TYR A 99 -16.46 -20.27 3.32
N VAL A 100 -17.47 -19.40 3.49
CA VAL A 100 -18.85 -19.69 3.03
C VAL A 100 -19.04 -19.45 1.53
N GLY A 101 -18.17 -18.68 0.87
CA GLY A 101 -18.07 -18.62 -0.60
C GLY A 101 -19.18 -17.89 -1.37
N TRP A 102 -20.21 -17.38 -0.70
CA TRP A 102 -21.32 -16.64 -1.34
C TRP A 102 -21.09 -15.13 -1.43
N ALA A 103 -20.15 -14.60 -0.65
CA ALA A 103 -19.93 -13.17 -0.54
C ALA A 103 -19.10 -12.63 -1.72
N PRO A 104 -19.36 -11.38 -2.17
CA PRO A 104 -18.53 -10.74 -3.17
C PRO A 104 -17.07 -10.66 -2.72
N GLU A 105 -16.13 -10.97 -3.63
CA GLU A 105 -14.69 -10.95 -3.34
C GLU A 105 -14.21 -9.62 -2.75
N VAL A 106 -14.70 -8.50 -3.28
CA VAL A 106 -14.37 -7.16 -2.77
C VAL A 106 -14.76 -6.97 -1.31
N LEU A 107 -15.85 -7.57 -0.84
CA LEU A 107 -16.28 -7.49 0.56
C LEU A 107 -15.37 -8.33 1.45
N ILE A 108 -15.03 -9.54 0.99
CA ILE A 108 -14.11 -10.45 1.68
C ILE A 108 -12.75 -9.75 1.85
N GLU A 109 -12.19 -9.21 0.77
CA GLU A 109 -10.92 -8.49 0.76
C GLU A 109 -10.98 -7.24 1.64
N TYR A 110 -12.02 -6.42 1.50
CA TYR A 110 -12.21 -5.20 2.29
C TYR A 110 -12.15 -5.53 3.79
N CYS A 111 -12.95 -6.49 4.24
CA CYS A 111 -13.02 -6.91 5.64
C CYS A 111 -11.70 -7.51 6.13
N THR A 112 -11.07 -8.35 5.31
CA THR A 112 -9.80 -9.02 5.65
C THR A 112 -8.66 -8.02 5.84
N TRP A 113 -8.49 -7.09 4.90
CA TRP A 113 -7.37 -6.14 4.87
C TRP A 113 -7.62 -4.85 5.66
N LEU A 114 -8.82 -4.68 6.23
CA LEU A 114 -9.13 -3.50 7.06
C LEU A 114 -8.28 -3.44 8.33
N LEU A 115 -7.97 -4.60 8.94
CA LEU A 115 -7.16 -4.68 10.16
C LEU A 115 -5.74 -4.10 10.00
N PRO A 116 -4.91 -4.54 9.03
CA PRO A 116 -3.58 -3.97 8.83
C PRO A 116 -3.62 -2.48 8.46
N PHE A 117 -4.60 -2.05 7.65
CA PHE A 117 -4.82 -0.63 7.38
C PHE A 117 -5.14 0.15 8.67
N GLY A 118 -6.04 -0.39 9.49
CA GLY A 118 -6.47 0.19 10.76
C GLY A 118 -5.37 0.27 11.81
N PHE A 119 -4.40 -0.66 11.81
CA PHE A 119 -3.23 -0.56 12.69
C PHE A 119 -2.44 0.72 12.43
N GLY A 120 -2.28 1.16 11.18
CA GLY A 120 -1.68 2.47 10.89
C GLY A 120 -2.40 3.63 11.60
N MET A 121 -3.73 3.59 11.66
CA MET A 121 -4.54 4.58 12.40
C MET A 121 -4.35 4.45 13.93
N VAL A 122 -4.31 3.23 14.45
CA VAL A 122 -4.12 2.92 15.88
C VAL A 122 -2.75 3.44 16.35
N PHE A 123 -1.68 3.12 15.62
CA PHE A 123 -0.31 3.58 15.93
C PHE A 123 -0.17 5.09 15.78
N GLY A 124 -0.77 5.70 14.75
CA GLY A 124 -0.76 7.16 14.60
C GLY A 124 -1.48 7.90 15.75
N ARG A 125 -2.48 7.26 16.36
CA ARG A 125 -3.20 7.80 17.54
C ARG A 125 -2.47 7.55 18.84
N SER A 126 -1.82 6.39 18.98
CA SER A 126 -1.11 6.03 20.23
C SER A 126 0.00 7.01 20.56
N GLN A 127 0.63 7.64 19.55
CA GLN A 127 1.63 8.70 19.75
C GLN A 127 1.12 9.94 20.52
N LYS A 128 -0.20 10.18 20.53
CA LYS A 128 -0.82 11.32 21.24
C LYS A 128 -1.54 10.91 22.52
N MET A 129 -1.51 9.63 22.87
CA MET A 129 -2.20 9.11 24.05
C MET A 129 -1.36 9.28 25.32
N PRO A 130 -1.99 9.35 26.51
CA PRO A 130 -1.26 9.38 27.77
C PRO A 130 -0.34 8.15 27.92
N PRO A 131 0.88 8.30 28.44
CA PRO A 131 1.84 7.20 28.61
C PRO A 131 1.30 6.04 29.46
N ASN A 132 0.33 6.30 30.35
CA ASN A 132 -0.26 5.28 31.21
C ASN A 132 -1.27 4.37 30.49
N SER A 133 -1.66 4.69 29.25
CA SER A 133 -2.61 3.89 28.47
C SER A 133 -2.06 2.50 28.18
N TRP A 134 -2.90 1.47 28.30
CA TRP A 134 -2.49 0.07 28.10
C TRP A 134 -1.79 -0.16 26.75
N LEU A 135 -2.30 0.46 25.67
CA LEU A 135 -1.75 0.32 24.32
C LEU A 135 -0.36 0.93 24.21
N VAL A 136 -0.14 2.11 24.80
CA VAL A 136 1.17 2.79 24.78
C VAL A 136 2.18 1.98 25.59
N LYS A 137 1.78 1.45 26.76
CA LYS A 137 2.62 0.54 27.55
C LYS A 137 3.00 -0.71 26.76
N LEU A 138 2.03 -1.34 26.08
CA LEU A 138 2.27 -2.53 25.27
C LEU A 138 3.25 -2.24 24.13
N ILE A 139 3.04 -1.14 23.38
CA ILE A 139 3.96 -0.71 22.32
C ILE A 139 5.35 -0.46 22.90
N ALA A 140 5.46 0.25 24.03
CA ALA A 140 6.73 0.54 24.66
C ALA A 140 7.47 -0.73 25.14
N ILE A 141 6.76 -1.72 25.68
CA ILE A 141 7.34 -3.01 26.06
C ILE A 141 7.90 -3.72 24.83
N LEU A 142 7.10 -3.85 23.78
CA LEU A 142 7.52 -4.49 22.53
C LEU A 142 8.66 -3.75 21.84
N SER A 143 8.70 -2.42 21.96
CA SER A 143 9.74 -1.57 21.37
C SER A 143 11.10 -1.74 22.04
N ARG A 144 11.18 -2.37 23.24
CA ARG A 144 12.47 -2.73 23.85
C ARG A 144 13.17 -3.88 23.14
N THR A 145 12.41 -4.68 22.38
CA THR A 145 12.95 -5.80 21.61
C THR A 145 13.72 -5.27 20.40
N HIS A 146 14.86 -5.89 20.10
CA HIS A 146 15.67 -5.53 18.94
C HIS A 146 14.85 -5.65 17.64
N PRO A 147 14.89 -4.65 16.73
CA PRO A 147 14.03 -4.62 15.54
C PRO A 147 14.22 -5.84 14.62
N LEU A 148 15.44 -6.37 14.51
CA LEU A 148 15.68 -7.60 13.73
C LEU A 148 14.95 -8.81 14.31
N ILE A 149 14.82 -8.92 15.63
CA ILE A 149 14.09 -10.02 16.27
C ILE A 149 12.60 -9.88 15.95
N LEU A 150 12.04 -8.67 16.07
CA LEU A 150 10.66 -8.40 15.68
C LEU A 150 10.41 -8.74 14.20
N LEU A 151 11.34 -8.38 13.31
CA LEU A 151 11.26 -8.70 11.88
C LEU A 151 11.35 -10.21 11.62
N MET A 152 12.25 -10.93 12.29
CA MET A 152 12.34 -12.39 12.19
C MET A 152 11.07 -13.08 12.66
N VAL A 153 10.46 -12.60 13.76
CA VAL A 153 9.17 -13.10 14.23
C VAL A 153 8.07 -12.81 13.21
N THR A 154 8.02 -11.61 12.64
CA THR A 154 7.12 -11.25 11.53
C THR A 154 7.23 -12.24 10.38
N VAL A 155 8.45 -12.51 9.91
CA VAL A 155 8.71 -13.44 8.80
C VAL A 155 8.34 -14.88 9.18
N ALA A 156 8.70 -15.34 10.37
CA ALA A 156 8.40 -16.69 10.84
C ALA A 156 6.89 -16.94 10.92
N VAL A 157 6.13 -16.00 11.50
CA VAL A 157 4.67 -16.08 11.59
C VAL A 157 4.04 -16.06 10.19
N PHE A 158 4.57 -15.25 9.27
CA PHE A 158 4.10 -15.25 7.89
C PHE A 158 4.33 -16.59 7.19
N ILE A 159 5.48 -17.22 7.37
CA ILE A 159 5.78 -18.54 6.78
C ILE A 159 4.84 -19.63 7.34
N VAL A 160 4.59 -19.62 8.66
CA VAL A 160 3.75 -20.65 9.30
C VAL A 160 2.27 -20.43 9.00
N ALA A 161 1.78 -19.20 9.18
CA ALA A 161 0.35 -18.89 9.15
C ALA A 161 -0.11 -18.20 7.86
N HIS A 162 0.76 -18.03 6.86
CA HIS A 162 0.47 -17.43 5.56
C HIS A 162 -0.28 -16.08 5.69
N ASN A 163 -1.34 -15.86 4.90
CA ASN A 163 -2.13 -14.62 4.89
C ASN A 163 -2.70 -14.24 6.27
N PRO A 164 -3.31 -15.15 7.06
CA PRO A 164 -3.68 -14.88 8.45
C PRO A 164 -2.52 -14.37 9.32
N GLY A 165 -1.33 -14.95 9.13
CA GLY A 165 -0.11 -14.54 9.82
C GLY A 165 0.22 -13.07 9.56
N LEU A 166 0.12 -12.64 8.31
CA LEU A 166 0.41 -11.25 7.92
C LEU A 166 -0.52 -10.23 8.62
N LEU A 167 -1.82 -10.56 8.73
CA LEU A 167 -2.80 -9.70 9.39
C LEU A 167 -2.47 -9.46 10.86
N LEU A 168 -2.13 -10.52 11.58
CA LEU A 168 -1.88 -10.47 13.03
C LEU A 168 -0.51 -9.91 13.38
N VAL A 169 0.48 -10.11 12.50
CA VAL A 169 1.88 -9.74 12.78
C VAL A 169 2.24 -8.33 12.29
N THR A 170 1.32 -7.66 11.58
CA THR A 170 1.47 -6.26 11.13
C THR A 170 1.89 -5.29 12.24
N PRO A 171 1.37 -5.35 13.49
CA PRO A 171 1.83 -4.48 14.58
C PRO A 171 3.31 -4.66 14.91
N LEU A 172 3.81 -5.90 14.90
CA LEU A 172 5.23 -6.17 15.16
C LEU A 172 6.11 -5.60 14.05
N PHE A 173 5.66 -5.72 12.80
CA PHE A 173 6.34 -5.11 11.66
C PHE A 173 6.39 -3.59 11.77
N ILE A 174 5.28 -2.93 12.13
CA ILE A 174 5.24 -1.47 12.36
C ILE A 174 6.22 -1.07 13.46
N ILE A 175 6.25 -1.77 14.59
CA ILE A 175 7.19 -1.48 15.70
C ILE A 175 8.64 -1.69 15.26
N ALA A 176 8.92 -2.78 14.53
CA ALA A 176 10.26 -3.04 13.99
C ALA A 176 10.73 -1.88 13.10
N LEU A 177 9.86 -1.38 12.22
CA LEU A 177 10.17 -0.25 11.35
C LEU A 177 10.37 1.06 12.13
N MET A 178 9.53 1.35 13.12
CA MET A 178 9.66 2.54 13.98
C MET A 178 11.00 2.54 14.72
N ASN A 179 11.33 1.43 15.39
CA ASN A 179 12.60 1.26 16.10
C ASN A 179 13.80 1.36 15.15
N THR A 180 13.68 0.81 13.95
CA THR A 180 14.75 0.90 12.95
C THR A 180 14.94 2.34 12.50
N ALA A 181 13.86 3.08 12.25
CA ALA A 181 13.94 4.50 11.86
C ALA A 181 14.62 5.36 12.94
N ASP A 182 14.33 5.12 14.22
CA ASP A 182 14.96 5.83 15.34
C ASP A 182 16.45 5.51 15.48
N GLY A 183 16.86 4.27 15.20
CA GLY A 183 18.25 3.83 15.28
C GLY A 183 19.10 4.15 14.04
N LEU A 184 18.47 4.50 12.91
CA LEU A 184 19.19 4.82 11.67
C LEU A 184 19.74 6.25 11.70
N GLY A 185 20.98 6.41 11.22
CA GLY A 185 21.61 7.72 11.10
C GLY A 185 20.84 8.67 10.17
N SER A 186 21.00 9.98 10.39
CA SER A 186 20.27 11.04 9.65
C SER A 186 20.33 10.92 8.13
N ARG A 187 21.44 10.40 7.59
CA ARG A 187 21.62 10.12 6.16
C ARG A 187 20.65 9.07 5.63
N VAL A 188 20.52 7.93 6.32
CA VAL A 188 19.62 6.84 5.87
C VAL A 188 18.17 7.28 5.99
N ASN A 189 17.81 7.94 7.09
CA ASN A 189 16.47 8.49 7.27
C ASN A 189 16.10 9.50 6.18
N ARG A 190 17.04 10.33 5.72
CA ARG A 190 16.83 11.22 4.58
C ARG A 190 16.56 10.46 3.29
N ILE A 191 17.33 9.40 3.00
CA ILE A 191 17.15 8.59 1.79
C ILE A 191 15.80 7.87 1.83
N VAL A 192 15.49 7.18 2.93
CA VAL A 192 14.22 6.46 3.09
C VAL A 192 13.04 7.42 3.05
N GLY A 193 13.16 8.60 3.68
CA GLY A 193 12.15 9.65 3.62
C GLY A 193 11.93 10.17 2.20
N GLU A 194 12.98 10.29 1.41
CA GLU A 194 12.87 10.70 0.01
C GLU A 194 12.20 9.62 -0.86
N LEU A 195 12.60 8.36 -0.71
CA LEU A 195 11.92 7.22 -1.35
C LEU A 195 10.43 7.18 -0.95
N GLY A 196 10.13 7.45 0.32
CA GLY A 196 8.76 7.52 0.84
C GLY A 196 7.87 8.54 0.13
N LYS A 197 8.40 9.72 -0.23
CA LYS A 197 7.65 10.75 -0.99
C LYS A 197 7.26 10.26 -2.39
N HIS A 198 8.05 9.36 -2.96
CA HIS A 198 7.88 8.82 -4.31
C HIS A 198 7.23 7.42 -4.35
N SER A 199 6.96 6.84 -3.18
CA SER A 199 6.43 5.48 -3.01
C SER A 199 5.18 5.19 -3.82
N MET A 200 4.28 6.17 -4.00
CA MET A 200 3.04 5.99 -4.75
C MET A 200 3.30 5.65 -6.22
N TYR A 201 4.15 6.43 -6.91
CA TYR A 201 4.49 6.15 -8.30
C TYR A 201 5.37 4.91 -8.44
N MET A 202 6.27 4.68 -7.48
CA MET A 202 7.05 3.43 -7.46
C MET A 202 6.12 2.21 -7.36
N TRP A 203 5.13 2.24 -6.47
CA TRP A 203 4.13 1.19 -6.34
C TRP A 203 3.34 1.01 -7.64
N LEU A 204 2.89 2.08 -8.29
CA LEU A 204 2.13 1.96 -9.54
C LEU A 204 2.96 1.43 -10.72
N THR A 205 4.27 1.61 -10.71
CA THR A 205 5.12 1.35 -11.89
C THR A 205 6.04 0.13 -11.77
N HIS A 206 6.51 -0.24 -10.57
CA HIS A 206 7.54 -1.27 -10.40
C HIS A 206 7.20 -2.61 -11.06
N SER A 207 5.93 -3.03 -10.98
CA SER A 207 5.47 -4.30 -11.56
C SER A 207 5.47 -4.32 -13.08
N PHE A 208 5.36 -3.17 -13.76
CA PHE A 208 5.63 -3.12 -15.19
C PHE A 208 7.07 -3.51 -15.49
N TYR A 209 8.04 -3.05 -14.70
CA TYR A 209 9.43 -3.38 -14.95
C TYR A 209 9.79 -4.82 -14.62
N CYS A 210 9.33 -5.35 -13.48
CA CYS A 210 9.71 -6.70 -13.06
C CYS A 210 8.84 -7.81 -13.66
N TYR A 211 7.62 -7.54 -14.12
CA TYR A 211 6.75 -8.57 -14.68
C TYR A 211 6.40 -8.42 -16.16
N TYR A 212 6.34 -7.20 -16.71
CA TYR A 212 5.70 -7.01 -18.03
C TYR A 212 6.64 -6.50 -19.13
N PHE A 213 7.46 -5.48 -18.87
CA PHE A 213 8.19 -4.74 -19.91
C PHE A 213 9.67 -5.11 -19.97
N THR A 214 10.34 -5.12 -18.83
CA THR A 214 11.82 -5.18 -18.78
C THR A 214 12.32 -6.24 -17.81
N GLN A 215 11.60 -7.35 -17.67
CA GLN A 215 11.94 -8.42 -16.73
C GLN A 215 13.40 -8.90 -16.93
N LYS A 216 13.81 -9.12 -18.19
CA LYS A 216 15.18 -9.55 -18.50
C LYS A 216 16.25 -8.59 -17.98
N LEU A 217 15.99 -7.28 -18.02
CA LEU A 217 16.90 -6.26 -17.49
C LEU A 217 16.93 -6.29 -15.97
N ILE A 218 15.76 -6.29 -15.32
CA ILE A 218 15.65 -6.25 -13.85
C ILE A 218 16.29 -7.48 -13.21
N PHE A 219 16.16 -8.66 -13.83
CA PHE A 219 16.72 -9.91 -13.32
C PHE A 219 18.13 -10.23 -13.84
N ALA A 220 18.72 -9.38 -14.67
CA ALA A 220 20.09 -9.55 -15.20
C ALA A 220 21.17 -9.72 -14.10
N PRO A 221 21.13 -9.03 -12.94
CA PRO A 221 22.14 -9.18 -11.90
C PRO A 221 22.17 -10.56 -11.22
N ARG A 222 21.11 -11.37 -11.33
CA ARG A 222 20.95 -12.72 -10.74
C ARG A 222 21.10 -12.83 -9.20
N TYR A 223 21.41 -11.74 -8.50
CA TYR A 223 21.54 -11.68 -7.05
C TYR A 223 20.41 -10.84 -6.45
N THR A 224 19.63 -11.42 -5.52
CA THR A 224 18.37 -10.84 -5.02
C THR A 224 18.51 -9.39 -4.50
N PRO A 225 19.49 -9.05 -3.65
CA PRO A 225 19.71 -7.65 -3.26
C PRO A 225 19.97 -6.70 -4.43
N LEU A 226 20.75 -7.11 -5.43
CA LEU A 226 21.05 -6.27 -6.60
C LEU A 226 19.83 -6.10 -7.50
N ILE A 227 19.01 -7.14 -7.65
CA ILE A 227 17.72 -7.08 -8.36
C ILE A 227 16.80 -6.06 -7.69
N LEU A 228 16.67 -6.13 -6.35
CA LEU A 228 15.85 -5.19 -5.59
C LEU A 228 16.35 -3.75 -5.73
N LEU A 229 17.67 -3.53 -5.60
CA LEU A 229 18.26 -2.21 -5.77
C LEU A 229 18.04 -1.64 -7.18
N LEU A 230 18.18 -2.46 -8.22
CA LEU A 230 17.93 -2.06 -9.59
C LEU A 230 16.45 -1.69 -9.81
N LEU A 231 15.53 -2.51 -9.28
CA LEU A 231 14.09 -2.23 -9.36
C LEU A 231 13.71 -0.94 -8.64
N ILE A 232 14.25 -0.72 -7.43
CA ILE A 232 14.06 0.53 -6.67
C ILE A 232 14.62 1.71 -7.48
N ALA A 233 15.81 1.59 -8.05
CA ALA A 233 16.43 2.67 -8.82
C ALA A 233 15.59 3.05 -10.05
N VAL A 234 15.18 2.06 -10.87
CA VAL A 234 14.39 2.32 -12.09
C VAL A 234 13.00 2.88 -11.75
N SER A 235 12.31 2.30 -10.76
CA SER A 235 10.99 2.79 -10.35
C SER A 235 11.07 4.18 -9.69
N TYR A 236 12.13 4.47 -8.94
CA TYR A 236 12.37 5.80 -8.38
C TYR A 236 12.65 6.84 -9.48
N LEU A 237 13.53 6.55 -10.44
CA LEU A 237 13.79 7.46 -11.57
C LEU A 237 12.50 7.75 -12.36
N THR A 238 11.69 6.72 -12.58
CA THR A 238 10.36 6.85 -13.19
C THR A 238 9.46 7.78 -12.37
N SER A 239 9.43 7.58 -11.04
CA SER A 239 8.61 8.40 -10.15
C SER A 239 8.97 9.88 -10.19
N LEU A 240 10.26 10.22 -10.37
CA LEU A 240 10.69 11.62 -10.50
C LEU A 240 10.07 12.27 -11.72
N VAL A 241 10.07 11.57 -12.86
CA VAL A 241 9.46 12.05 -14.12
C VAL A 241 7.95 12.20 -13.97
N LEU A 242 7.28 11.18 -13.44
CA LEU A 242 5.82 11.20 -13.26
C LEU A 242 5.36 12.28 -12.28
N SER A 243 6.10 12.51 -11.19
CA SER A 243 5.82 13.61 -10.27
C SER A 243 5.93 14.98 -10.94
N ARG A 244 6.85 15.18 -11.89
CA ARG A 244 6.95 16.44 -12.66
C ARG A 244 5.75 16.62 -13.59
N ILE A 245 5.32 15.54 -14.26
CA ILE A 245 4.12 15.56 -15.11
C ILE A 245 2.88 15.90 -14.27
N GLU A 246 2.73 15.30 -13.09
CA GLU A 246 1.62 15.61 -12.19
C GLU A 246 1.59 17.07 -11.77
N LEU A 247 2.74 17.66 -11.46
CA LEU A 247 2.84 19.08 -11.15
C LEU A 247 2.40 19.97 -12.32
N ALA A 248 2.80 19.63 -13.55
CA ALA A 248 2.35 20.34 -14.74
C ALA A 248 0.83 20.24 -14.95
N VAL A 249 0.26 19.04 -14.80
CA VAL A 249 -1.19 18.80 -14.90
C VAL A 249 -1.95 19.58 -13.83
N LYS A 250 -1.48 19.58 -12.58
CA LYS A 250 -2.12 20.32 -11.47
C LYS A 250 -1.94 21.84 -11.58
N GLY A 251 -0.82 22.29 -12.14
CA GLY A 251 -0.52 23.70 -12.40
C GLY A 251 -1.42 24.28 -13.49
N GLY A 252 -1.64 23.54 -14.58
CA GLY A 252 -2.55 23.92 -15.66
C GLY A 252 -4.03 23.99 -15.24
N VAL A 253 -4.43 23.29 -14.17
CA VAL A 253 -5.80 23.32 -13.62
C VAL A 253 -6.07 24.56 -12.74
N ARG A 254 -5.05 25.39 -12.48
CA ARG A 254 -5.16 26.63 -11.68
C ARG A 254 -5.03 27.92 -12.51
N ALA A 255 -4.93 27.81 -13.84
CA ALA A 255 -4.91 28.94 -14.76
C ALA A 255 -6.30 29.14 -15.40
#